data_AF-A0A5S4FQJ8-F1
#
_entry.id   AF-A0A5S4FQJ8-F1
#
_cell.length_a   1.000
_cell.length_b   1.000
_cell.length_c   1.000
_cell.angle_alpha   90.00
_cell.angle_beta   90.00
_cell.angle_gamma   90.00
#
_symmetry.space_group_name_H-M   'P 1'
#
loop_
_entity.id
_entity.type
_entity.pdbx_description
1 polymer ?
#
loop_
_entity_poly.entity_id
_entity_poly.type
_entity_poly.pdbx_seq_one_letter_code
_entity_poly.pdbx_strand_id
1 'polypeptide(L)'
;MAVDVEQDGRLQEAYTLWRTAMEHGDTSAIQETARLLLLLGQVDEACELLHGLASTGNRIAMCQRSLLLLQSERVADACEIWRPSAAAGDVASMRELARLLEQAGAVEEAETWLRRAAMTDDPESIRSLAGLQERLGARHKAKLWLRQLTDRGTCVLLRACPTCTNAKATWRRQARSGCRWPRPGTATPCGG
;
A
#
# COMPACT_ATOMS: atom_id res chain seq x y z
N MET A 1 -5.45 21.95 -38.03
CA MET A 1 -4.21 22.13 -38.83
C MET A 1 -2.98 22.38 -37.95
N ALA A 2 -2.81 23.50 -37.25
CA ALA A 2 -1.60 23.72 -36.43
C ALA A 2 -1.53 22.84 -35.16
N VAL A 3 -2.68 22.63 -34.50
CA VAL A 3 -2.80 21.76 -33.31
C VAL A 3 -2.59 20.28 -33.66
N ASP A 4 -3.09 19.84 -34.82
CA ASP A 4 -2.92 18.45 -35.28
C ASP A 4 -1.46 18.13 -35.60
N VAL A 5 -0.75 19.07 -36.25
CA VAL A 5 0.69 18.90 -36.55
C VAL A 5 1.54 18.87 -35.28
N GLU A 6 1.17 19.66 -34.25
CA GLU A 6 1.86 19.64 -32.95
C GLU A 6 1.57 18.35 -32.16
N GLN A 7 0.34 17.81 -32.25
CA GLN A 7 -0.01 16.52 -31.66
C GLN A 7 0.73 15.36 -32.35
N ASP A 8 0.77 15.34 -33.68
CA ASP A 8 1.48 14.31 -34.45
C ASP A 8 3.00 14.33 -34.17
N GLY A 9 3.60 15.52 -34.06
CA GLY A 9 5.01 15.67 -33.70
C GLY A 9 5.33 15.09 -32.33
N ARG A 10 4.49 15.39 -31.33
CA ARG A 10 4.64 14.87 -29.96
C ARG A 10 4.38 13.37 -29.85
N LEU A 11 3.46 12.84 -30.65
CA LEU A 11 3.20 11.41 -30.76
C LEU A 11 4.46 10.70 -31.29
N GLN A 12 5.06 11.26 -32.34
CA GLN A 12 6.28 10.71 -32.93
C GLN A 12 7.46 10.75 -31.95
N GLU A 13 7.61 11.83 -31.20
CA GLU A 13 8.59 11.91 -30.10
C GLU A 13 8.37 10.81 -29.08
N ALA A 14 7.13 10.59 -28.62
CA ALA A 14 6.81 9.51 -27.70
C ALA A 14 7.17 8.13 -28.29
N TYR A 15 6.83 7.85 -29.55
CA TYR A 15 7.19 6.56 -30.19
C TYR A 15 8.70 6.36 -30.35
N THR A 16 9.47 7.42 -30.63
CA THR A 16 10.94 7.33 -30.70
C THR A 16 11.55 7.07 -29.32
N LEU A 17 11.04 7.75 -28.28
CA LEU A 17 11.47 7.54 -26.90
C LEU A 17 11.12 6.14 -26.42
N TRP A 18 9.93 5.63 -26.77
CA TRP A 18 9.52 4.26 -26.48
C TRP A 18 10.48 3.25 -27.12
N ARG A 19 10.74 3.38 -28.42
CA ARG A 19 11.58 2.42 -29.16
C ARG A 19 12.98 2.35 -28.56
N THR A 20 13.58 3.50 -28.29
CA THR A 20 14.91 3.57 -27.65
C THR A 20 14.87 3.01 -26.22
N ALA A 21 13.82 3.28 -25.46
CA ALA A 21 13.64 2.74 -24.11
C ALA A 21 13.49 1.21 -24.09
N MET A 22 12.80 0.62 -25.07
CA MET A 22 12.67 -0.84 -25.22
C MET A 22 13.99 -1.49 -25.61
N GLU A 23 14.75 -0.87 -26.52
CA GLU A 23 16.06 -1.37 -26.94
C GLU A 23 17.05 -1.42 -25.77
N HIS A 24 16.96 -0.47 -24.83
CA HIS A 24 17.87 -0.37 -23.68
C HIS A 24 17.29 -0.89 -22.36
N GLY A 25 16.02 -1.29 -22.34
CA GLY A 25 15.31 -1.69 -21.11
C GLY A 25 15.19 -0.59 -20.07
N ASP A 26 15.21 0.69 -20.47
CA ASP A 26 15.19 1.81 -19.55
C ASP A 26 13.77 2.03 -18.98
N THR A 27 13.56 1.52 -17.76
CA THR A 27 12.29 1.66 -17.03
C THR A 27 11.84 3.11 -16.83
N SER A 28 12.78 4.07 -16.73
CA SER A 28 12.46 5.48 -16.52
C SER A 28 11.94 6.10 -17.81
N ALA A 29 12.59 5.81 -18.94
CA ALA A 29 12.16 6.27 -20.25
C ALA A 29 10.81 5.68 -20.66
N ILE A 30 10.53 4.42 -20.30
CA ILE A 30 9.21 3.81 -20.51
C ILE A 30 8.14 4.54 -19.68
N GLN A 31 8.40 4.86 -18.40
CA GLN A 31 7.45 5.63 -17.58
C GLN A 31 7.20 7.03 -18.15
N GLU A 32 8.25 7.69 -18.64
CA GLU A 32 8.14 9.02 -19.24
C GLU A 32 7.34 8.97 -20.55
N THR A 33 7.56 7.93 -21.37
CA THR A 33 6.76 7.66 -22.57
C THR A 33 5.29 7.44 -22.22
N ALA A 34 5.00 6.60 -21.21
CA ALA A 34 3.63 6.36 -20.77
C ALA A 34 2.94 7.67 -20.36
N ARG A 35 3.66 8.53 -19.62
CA ARG A 35 3.17 9.85 -19.21
C ARG A 35 2.85 10.74 -20.43
N LEU A 36 3.71 10.73 -21.44
CA LEU A 36 3.49 11.49 -22.69
C LEU A 36 2.28 10.95 -23.47
N LEU A 37 2.14 9.63 -23.62
CA LEU A 37 0.99 9.01 -24.29
C LEU A 37 -0.33 9.37 -23.58
N LEU A 38 -0.34 9.36 -22.25
CA LEU A 38 -1.51 9.80 -21.47
C LEU A 38 -1.86 11.27 -21.68
N LEU A 39 -0.86 12.16 -21.77
CA LEU A 39 -1.09 13.58 -22.08
C LEU A 39 -1.63 13.80 -23.50
N LEU A 40 -1.38 12.86 -24.42
CA LEU A 40 -1.88 12.85 -25.80
C LEU A 40 -3.22 12.11 -25.94
N GLY A 41 -3.78 11.58 -24.84
CA GLY A 41 -5.05 10.84 -24.83
C GLY A 41 -4.96 9.41 -25.37
N GLN A 42 -3.76 8.91 -25.64
CA GLN A 42 -3.47 7.54 -26.08
C GLN A 42 -3.42 6.60 -24.87
N VAL A 43 -4.59 6.38 -24.25
CA VAL A 43 -4.71 5.64 -22.98
C VAL A 43 -4.46 4.15 -23.17
N ASP A 44 -4.90 3.58 -24.28
CA ASP A 44 -4.77 2.14 -24.57
C ASP A 44 -3.30 1.77 -24.80
N GLU A 45 -2.58 2.56 -25.60
CA GLU A 45 -1.14 2.39 -25.86
C GLU A 45 -0.32 2.55 -24.59
N ALA A 46 -0.64 3.54 -23.75
CA ALA A 46 -0.01 3.71 -22.45
C ALA A 46 -0.25 2.51 -21.53
N CYS A 47 -1.47 1.93 -21.55
CA CYS A 47 -1.81 0.75 -20.75
C CYS A 47 -1.01 -0.49 -21.19
N GLU A 48 -0.85 -0.72 -22.49
CA GLU A 48 -0.07 -1.83 -23.03
C GLU A 48 1.41 -1.70 -22.68
N LEU A 49 1.97 -0.50 -22.86
CA LEU A 49 3.35 -0.19 -22.55
C LEU A 49 3.66 -0.39 -21.05
N LEU A 50 2.75 0.03 -20.18
CA LEU A 50 2.88 -0.19 -18.73
C LEU A 50 2.64 -1.65 -18.33
N HIS A 51 1.95 -2.47 -19.13
CA HIS A 51 1.72 -3.89 -18.82
C HIS A 51 3.03 -4.67 -18.75
N GLY A 52 3.92 -4.47 -19.72
CA GLY A 52 5.22 -5.13 -19.76
C GLY A 52 6.10 -4.78 -18.57
N LEU A 53 6.07 -3.53 -18.10
CA LEU A 53 6.79 -3.15 -16.88
C LEU A 53 6.11 -3.65 -15.60
N ALA A 54 4.78 -3.59 -15.55
CA ALA A 54 4.03 -4.07 -14.39
C ALA A 54 4.23 -5.57 -14.15
N SER A 55 4.35 -6.37 -15.23
CA SER A 55 4.62 -7.81 -15.11
C SER A 55 6.02 -8.12 -14.56
N THR A 56 6.97 -7.19 -14.66
CA THR A 56 8.29 -7.30 -13.99
C THR A 56 8.26 -6.88 -12.51
N GLY A 57 7.10 -6.48 -11.98
CA GLY A 57 6.94 -6.03 -10.60
C GLY A 57 7.34 -4.57 -10.36
N ASN A 58 7.49 -3.76 -11.43
CA ASN A 58 7.79 -2.35 -11.28
C ASN A 58 6.60 -1.61 -10.64
N ARG A 59 6.73 -1.24 -9.36
CA ARG A 59 5.65 -0.63 -8.57
C ARG A 59 5.07 0.65 -9.17
N ILE A 60 5.90 1.50 -9.79
CA ILE A 60 5.41 2.75 -10.39
C ILE A 60 4.55 2.43 -11.62
N ALA A 61 5.00 1.50 -12.47
CA ALA A 61 4.22 1.07 -13.62
C ALA A 61 2.92 0.36 -13.20
N MET A 62 2.96 -0.45 -12.15
CA MET A 62 1.77 -1.06 -11.53
C MET A 62 0.79 0.01 -11.04
N CYS A 63 1.26 1.03 -10.31
CA CYS A 63 0.45 2.18 -9.89
C CYS A 63 -0.21 2.89 -11.07
N GLN A 64 0.58 3.26 -12.07
CA GLN A 64 0.09 4.01 -13.24
C GLN A 64 -0.96 3.19 -13.99
N ARG A 65 -0.68 1.91 -14.31
CA ARG A 65 -1.63 1.05 -15.01
C ARG A 65 -2.89 0.78 -14.20
N SER A 66 -2.76 0.53 -12.90
CA SER A 66 -3.89 0.35 -12.00
C SER A 66 -4.80 1.57 -11.98
N LEU A 67 -4.24 2.79 -12.02
CA LEU A 67 -5.02 4.02 -12.07
C LEU A 67 -5.82 4.14 -13.38
N LEU A 68 -5.21 3.80 -14.52
CA LEU A 68 -5.88 3.82 -15.82
C LEU A 68 -7.04 2.81 -15.90
N LEU A 69 -6.84 1.62 -15.33
CA LEU A 69 -7.91 0.62 -15.25
C LEU A 69 -9.05 1.08 -14.35
N LEU A 70 -8.76 1.77 -13.23
CA LEU A 70 -9.79 2.35 -12.39
C LEU A 70 -10.58 3.46 -13.10
N GLN A 71 -9.91 4.31 -13.88
CA GLN A 71 -10.58 5.33 -14.71
C GLN A 71 -11.49 4.70 -15.77
N SER A 72 -11.16 3.50 -16.22
CA SER A 72 -11.95 2.71 -17.17
C SER A 72 -12.97 1.79 -16.48
N GLU A 73 -13.20 1.95 -15.17
CA GLU A 73 -14.10 1.12 -14.34
C GLU A 73 -13.73 -0.39 -14.28
N ARG A 74 -12.52 -0.75 -14.70
CA ARG A 74 -11.99 -2.12 -14.71
C ARG A 74 -11.30 -2.47 -13.39
N VAL A 75 -12.04 -2.40 -12.29
CA VAL A 75 -11.50 -2.62 -10.93
C VAL A 75 -10.94 -4.03 -10.76
N ALA A 76 -11.57 -5.05 -11.34
CA ALA A 76 -11.10 -6.43 -11.26
C ALA A 76 -9.71 -6.60 -11.90
N ASP A 77 -9.49 -6.00 -13.07
CA ASP A 77 -8.19 -6.06 -13.75
C ASP A 77 -7.11 -5.31 -12.95
N ALA A 78 -7.49 -4.21 -12.28
CA ALA A 78 -6.59 -3.51 -11.38
C ALA A 78 -6.17 -4.41 -10.20
N CYS A 79 -7.07 -5.19 -9.61
CA CYS A 79 -6.72 -6.18 -8.57
C CYS A 79 -5.67 -7.19 -9.07
N GLU A 80 -5.81 -7.69 -10.31
CA GLU A 80 -4.87 -8.67 -10.86
C GLU A 80 -3.45 -8.12 -11.01
N ILE A 81 -3.29 -6.80 -11.20
CA ILE A 81 -1.97 -6.18 -11.23
C ILE A 81 -1.23 -6.36 -9.91
N TRP A 82 -1.93 -6.19 -8.78
CA TRP A 82 -1.31 -6.18 -7.46
C TRP A 82 -1.17 -7.57 -6.85
N ARG A 83 -1.97 -8.55 -7.29
CA ARG A 83 -1.96 -9.92 -6.74
C ARG A 83 -0.59 -10.59 -6.72
N PRO A 84 0.23 -10.58 -7.80
CA PRO A 84 1.54 -11.23 -7.78
C PRO A 84 2.48 -10.65 -6.71
N SER A 85 2.58 -9.32 -6.63
CA SER A 85 3.43 -8.64 -5.64
C SER A 85 2.90 -8.79 -4.21
N ALA A 86 1.59 -8.75 -4.02
CA ALA A 86 0.96 -9.05 -2.73
C ALA A 86 1.21 -10.51 -2.30
N ALA A 87 1.13 -11.47 -3.22
CA ALA A 87 1.43 -12.88 -2.94
C ALA A 87 2.89 -13.09 -2.54
N ALA A 88 3.81 -12.34 -3.18
CA ALA A 88 5.25 -12.32 -2.89
C ALA A 88 5.60 -11.69 -1.53
N GLY A 89 4.65 -11.06 -0.84
CA GLY A 89 4.87 -10.52 0.50
C GLY A 89 5.00 -8.99 0.57
N ASP A 90 4.85 -8.26 -0.54
CA ASP A 90 4.94 -6.80 -0.51
C ASP A 90 3.74 -6.18 0.21
N VAL A 91 4.00 -5.58 1.37
CA VAL A 91 2.99 -4.99 2.26
C VAL A 91 2.25 -3.84 1.57
N ALA A 92 2.95 -3.04 0.76
CA ALA A 92 2.32 -1.95 0.01
C ALA A 92 1.31 -2.51 -1.02
N SER A 93 1.71 -3.52 -1.79
CA SER A 93 0.84 -4.20 -2.75
C SER A 93 -0.34 -4.89 -2.08
N MET A 94 -0.17 -5.51 -0.90
CA MET A 94 -1.29 -6.10 -0.15
C MET A 94 -2.33 -5.06 0.26
N ARG A 95 -1.90 -3.88 0.73
CA ARG A 95 -2.82 -2.79 1.07
C ARG A 95 -3.55 -2.25 -0.13
N GLU A 96 -2.83 -2.05 -1.25
CA GLU A 96 -3.42 -1.53 -2.48
C GLU A 96 -4.43 -2.52 -3.06
N LEU A 97 -4.09 -3.81 -3.09
CA LEU A 97 -5.00 -4.89 -3.48
C LEU A 97 -6.25 -4.90 -2.59
N ALA A 98 -6.10 -4.80 -1.27
CA ALA A 98 -7.25 -4.76 -0.38
C ALA A 98 -8.15 -3.56 -0.64
N ARG A 99 -7.57 -2.36 -0.85
CA ARG A 99 -8.33 -1.16 -1.21
C ARG A 99 -9.16 -1.36 -2.47
N LEU A 100 -8.59 -2.00 -3.49
CA LEU A 100 -9.27 -2.29 -4.76
C LEU A 100 -10.37 -3.36 -4.58
N LEU A 101 -10.10 -4.41 -3.80
CA LEU A 101 -11.08 -5.44 -3.48
C LEU A 101 -12.28 -4.87 -2.72
N GLU A 102 -12.06 -3.92 -1.81
CA GLU A 102 -13.16 -3.20 -1.16
C GLU A 102 -14.00 -2.40 -2.15
N GLN A 103 -13.37 -1.73 -3.12
CA GLN A 103 -14.09 -1.02 -4.20
C GLN A 103 -14.89 -1.97 -5.08
N ALA A 104 -14.37 -3.18 -5.31
CA ALA A 104 -15.07 -4.25 -6.03
C ALA A 104 -16.15 -4.97 -5.19
N GLY A 105 -16.30 -4.63 -3.90
CA GLY A 105 -17.25 -5.28 -2.97
C GLY A 105 -16.77 -6.62 -2.40
N ALA A 106 -15.56 -7.07 -2.73
CA ALA A 106 -14.93 -8.30 -2.23
C ALA A 106 -14.30 -8.08 -0.83
N VAL A 107 -15.12 -7.65 0.12
CA VAL A 107 -14.67 -7.18 1.44
C VAL A 107 -13.96 -8.26 2.26
N GLU A 108 -14.42 -9.51 2.20
CA GLU A 108 -13.81 -10.63 2.94
C GLU A 108 -12.39 -10.95 2.44
N GLU A 109 -12.17 -10.86 1.11
CA GLU A 109 -10.84 -11.04 0.52
C GLU A 109 -9.94 -9.86 0.91
N ALA A 110 -10.46 -8.63 0.89
CA ALA A 110 -9.74 -7.44 1.34
C ALA A 110 -9.29 -7.56 2.81
N GLU A 111 -10.16 -8.04 3.70
CA GLU A 111 -9.81 -8.23 5.11
C GLU A 111 -8.69 -9.26 5.26
N THR A 112 -8.71 -10.32 4.45
CA THR A 112 -7.67 -11.36 4.48
C THR A 112 -6.30 -10.80 4.11
N TRP A 113 -6.23 -9.98 3.05
CA TRP A 113 -5.00 -9.30 2.64
C TRP A 113 -4.52 -8.28 3.68
N LEU A 114 -5.43 -7.48 4.25
CA LEU A 114 -5.08 -6.52 5.30
C LEU A 114 -4.62 -7.19 6.60
N ARG A 115 -5.18 -8.35 6.96
CA ARG A 115 -4.67 -9.14 8.10
C ARG A 115 -3.25 -9.61 7.85
N ARG A 116 -2.95 -10.12 6.64
CA ARG A 116 -1.58 -10.54 6.28
C ARG A 116 -0.61 -9.35 6.32
N ALA A 117 -1.02 -8.19 5.84
CA ALA A 117 -0.23 -6.96 5.91
C ALA A 117 -0.07 -6.46 7.37
N ALA A 118 -1.11 -6.54 8.19
CA ALA A 118 -1.05 -6.18 9.61
C ALA A 118 -0.12 -7.10 10.42
N MET A 119 0.08 -8.35 9.99
CA MET A 119 1.03 -9.27 10.62
C MET A 119 2.50 -8.84 10.43
N THR A 120 2.80 -7.95 9.47
CA THR A 120 4.15 -7.37 9.33
C THR A 120 4.38 -6.16 10.26
N ASP A 121 3.44 -5.89 11.16
CA ASP A 121 3.47 -4.77 12.12
C ASP A 121 3.53 -3.39 11.46
N ASP A 122 3.11 -3.29 10.20
CA ASP A 122 3.02 -2.02 9.48
C ASP A 122 1.86 -1.17 10.05
N PRO A 123 2.13 0.04 10.60
CA PRO A 123 1.10 0.87 11.22
C PRO A 123 -0.01 1.28 10.27
N GLU A 124 0.30 1.42 8.97
CA GLU A 124 -0.72 1.79 7.98
C GLU A 124 -1.66 0.64 7.68
N SER A 125 -1.12 -0.58 7.52
CA SER A 125 -1.90 -1.81 7.32
C SER A 125 -2.83 -2.10 8.50
N ILE A 126 -2.34 -1.96 9.73
CA ILE A 126 -3.15 -2.15 10.94
C ILE A 126 -4.29 -1.12 11.01
N ARG A 127 -4.02 0.14 10.63
CA ARG A 127 -5.05 1.18 10.57
C ARG A 127 -6.09 0.90 9.50
N SER A 128 -5.67 0.49 8.31
CA SER A 128 -6.57 0.11 7.22
C SER A 128 -7.47 -1.07 7.62
N LEU A 129 -6.91 -2.09 8.28
CA LEU A 129 -7.68 -3.23 8.80
C LEU A 129 -8.71 -2.80 9.85
N ALA A 130 -8.30 -1.94 10.79
CA ALA A 130 -9.21 -1.41 11.80
C ALA A 130 -10.35 -0.60 11.15
N GLY A 131 -10.05 0.26 10.18
CA GLY A 131 -11.05 1.04 9.46
C GLY A 131 -12.02 0.18 8.62
N LEU A 132 -11.54 -0.93 8.06
CA LEU A 132 -12.40 -1.92 7.41
C LEU A 132 -13.36 -2.59 8.41
N GLN A 133 -12.83 -3.05 9.54
CA GLN A 133 -13.65 -3.70 10.58
C GLN A 133 -14.65 -2.77 11.23
N GLU A 134 -14.35 -1.48 11.37
CA GLU A 134 -15.33 -0.49 11.84
C GLU A 134 -16.51 -0.34 10.88
N ARG A 135 -16.24 -0.29 9.56
CA ARG A 135 -17.31 -0.25 8.54
C ARG A 135 -18.14 -1.53 8.52
N LEU A 136 -17.54 -2.68 8.84
CA LEU A 136 -18.24 -3.96 9.00
C LEU A 136 -18.95 -4.11 10.37
N GLY A 137 -18.93 -3.08 11.23
CA GLY A 137 -19.56 -3.12 12.55
C GLY A 137 -18.80 -3.95 13.60
N ALA A 138 -17.65 -4.54 13.23
CA ALA A 138 -16.79 -5.32 14.12
C ALA A 138 -15.87 -4.44 14.98
N ARG A 139 -16.45 -3.42 15.64
CA ARG A 139 -15.71 -2.39 16.39
C ARG A 139 -14.81 -2.94 17.51
N HIS A 140 -15.14 -4.09 18.08
CA HIS A 140 -14.30 -4.75 19.08
C HIS A 140 -12.98 -5.27 18.48
N LYS A 141 -13.01 -5.84 17.27
CA LYS A 141 -11.83 -6.31 16.55
C LYS A 141 -10.94 -5.13 16.14
N ALA A 142 -11.54 -4.05 15.64
CA ALA A 142 -10.80 -2.84 15.25
C ALA A 142 -10.00 -2.26 16.42
N LYS A 143 -10.63 -2.16 17.60
CA LYS A 143 -9.96 -1.71 18.84
C LYS A 143 -8.83 -2.66 19.27
N LEU A 144 -8.98 -3.96 19.07
CA LEU A 144 -7.95 -4.95 19.40
C LEU A 144 -6.70 -4.71 18.55
N TRP A 145 -6.88 -4.57 17.23
CA TRP A 145 -5.78 -4.28 16.30
C TRP A 145 -5.08 -2.96 16.61
N LEU A 146 -5.83 -1.89 16.90
CA LEU A 146 -5.26 -0.61 17.30
C LEU A 146 -4.52 -0.68 18.64
N ARG A 147 -5.01 -1.46 19.61
CA ARG A 147 -4.30 -1.69 20.89
C ARG A 147 -2.99 -2.46 20.69
N GLN A 148 -3.00 -3.49 19.84
CA GLN A 148 -1.79 -4.22 19.51
C GLN A 148 -0.73 -3.31 18.89
N LEU A 149 -1.12 -2.39 18.00
CA LEU A 149 -0.21 -1.38 17.44
C LEU A 149 0.41 -0.48 18.53
N THR A 150 -0.38 -0.08 19.53
CA THR A 150 0.08 0.81 20.60
C THR A 150 0.98 0.09 21.60
N ASP A 151 0.70 -1.17 21.89
CA ASP A 151 1.47 -1.99 22.82
C ASP A 151 2.81 -2.43 22.22
N ARG A 152 2.89 -2.56 20.88
CA ARG A 152 4.11 -3.00 20.15
C ARG A 152 5.08 -1.89 19.78
N GLY A 153 4.72 -0.62 19.97
CA GLY A 153 5.73 0.44 20.10
C GLY A 153 5.80 1.51 19.00
N THR A 154 4.67 1.97 18.43
CA THR A 154 4.65 3.27 17.73
C THR A 154 4.11 4.38 18.64
N CYS A 155 4.94 4.78 19.61
CA CYS A 155 4.68 5.89 20.53
C CYS A 155 4.65 7.29 19.86
N VAL A 156 4.69 7.37 18.52
CA VAL A 156 4.73 8.62 17.74
C VAL A 156 3.35 9.03 17.20
N LEU A 157 2.38 8.12 17.09
CA LEU A 157 1.09 8.41 16.42
C LEU A 157 -0.09 8.72 17.36
N LEU A 158 0.04 8.53 18.67
CA LEU A 158 -1.04 8.86 19.62
C LEU A 158 -0.84 10.24 20.27
N ARG A 159 -0.99 11.30 19.48
CA ARG A 159 -1.25 12.64 20.04
C ARG A 159 -2.70 12.80 20.53
N ALA A 160 -3.51 11.73 20.48
CA ALA A 160 -4.94 11.73 20.79
C ALA A 160 -5.37 10.75 21.90
N CYS A 161 -4.45 10.06 22.60
CA CYS A 161 -4.82 9.14 23.69
C CYS A 161 -4.46 9.71 25.09
N PRO A 162 -5.43 10.16 25.90
CA PRO A 162 -5.19 10.79 27.21
C PRO A 162 -4.52 9.85 28.24
N THR A 163 -4.63 8.53 28.07
CA THR A 163 -4.07 7.54 28.99
C THR A 163 -2.55 7.36 28.83
N CYS A 164 -1.98 7.62 27.65
CA CYS A 164 -0.53 7.53 27.43
C CYS A 164 0.26 8.69 28.05
N THR A 165 -0.35 9.86 28.26
CA THR A 165 0.28 10.98 28.99
C THR A 165 0.65 10.60 30.42
N ASN A 166 -0.10 9.68 31.04
CA ASN A 166 0.13 9.25 32.42
C ASN A 166 1.20 8.14 32.54
N ALA A 167 1.41 7.34 31.48
CA ALA A 167 2.40 6.26 31.46
C ALA A 167 3.86 6.76 31.36
N LYS A 168 4.11 7.94 30.74
CA LYS A 168 5.45 8.58 30.73
C LYS A 168 5.85 9.11 32.11
N ALA A 169 4.88 9.46 32.97
CA ALA A 169 5.14 9.98 34.32
C ALA A 169 5.52 8.88 35.32
N THR A 170 5.01 7.65 35.14
CA THR A 170 5.36 6.48 35.96
C THR A 170 6.70 5.88 35.56
N TRP A 171 7.01 5.81 34.25
CA TRP A 171 8.31 5.32 33.76
C TRP A 171 9.52 6.13 34.25
N ARG A 172 9.43 7.47 34.29
CA ARG A 172 10.52 8.33 34.82
C ARG A 172 10.71 8.22 36.34
N ARG A 173 9.71 7.73 37.08
CA ARG A 173 9.83 7.48 38.53
C ARG A 173 10.40 6.09 38.83
N GLN A 174 10.08 5.07 38.03
CA GLN A 174 10.57 3.70 38.24
C GLN A 174 11.96 3.41 37.66
N ALA A 175 12.44 4.20 36.69
CA ALA A 175 13.82 4.06 36.19
C ALA A 175 14.91 4.58 37.17
N ARG A 176 14.54 5.26 38.26
CA ARG A 176 15.48 5.67 39.33
C ARG A 176 15.67 4.64 40.43
N SER A 177 14.83 3.60 40.51
CA SER A 177 14.90 2.61 41.59
C SER A 177 15.76 1.37 41.26
N GLY A 178 16.59 1.42 40.22
CA GLY A 178 17.73 0.50 40.08
C GLY A 178 17.42 -1.01 39.99
N CYS A 179 16.19 -1.42 39.66
CA CYS A 179 15.88 -2.84 39.53
C CYS A 179 16.13 -3.35 38.11
N ARG A 180 17.19 -4.12 37.93
CA ARG A 180 17.42 -5.00 36.78
C ARG A 180 16.48 -6.22 36.91
N TRP A 181 15.66 -6.49 35.91
CA TRP A 181 14.83 -7.71 35.83
C TRP A 181 14.89 -8.32 34.41
N PRO A 182 14.59 -9.62 34.27
CA PRO A 182 15.35 -10.56 33.47
C PRO A 182 14.71 -10.82 32.10
N ARG A 183 15.45 -11.51 31.23
CA ARG A 183 14.99 -11.89 29.89
C ARG A 183 13.71 -12.74 29.95
N PRO A 184 12.76 -12.57 29.01
CA PRO A 184 11.47 -13.22 29.07
C PRO A 184 11.62 -14.69 28.65
N GLY A 185 11.31 -15.60 29.56
CA GLY A 185 11.25 -17.02 29.24
C GLY A 185 11.37 -17.91 30.46
N THR A 186 10.33 -17.96 31.29
CA THR A 186 9.77 -19.19 31.89
C THR A 186 8.52 -18.84 32.72
N ALA A 187 7.42 -19.53 32.38
CA ALA A 187 6.30 -20.03 33.18
C ALA A 187 6.26 -19.68 34.70
N THR A 188 5.13 -19.52 35.42
CA THR A 188 3.74 -20.03 35.34
C THR A 188 2.94 -19.33 36.48
N PRO A 189 1.61 -19.55 36.63
CA PRO A 189 0.71 -18.65 37.35
C PRO A 189 0.43 -19.01 38.82
N CYS A 190 -0.22 -18.03 39.48
CA CYS A 190 -1.13 -18.11 40.64
C CYS A 190 -0.56 -18.15 42.07
N GLY A 191 -1.09 -17.23 42.88
CA GLY A 191 -1.68 -17.56 44.20
C GLY A 191 -0.91 -17.05 45.42
N GLY A 192 -1.61 -16.29 46.27
CA GLY A 192 -1.17 -15.88 47.62
C GLY A 192 -1.29 -14.40 47.88
#